data_AF-A0A514WKS5-F1
#
_entry.id   AF-A0A514WKS5-F1
#
_cell.length_a   1.000
_cell.length_b   1.000
_cell.length_c   1.000
_cell.angle_alpha   90.00
_cell.angle_beta   90.00
_cell.angle_gamma   90.00
#
_symmetry.space_group_name_H-M   'P 1'
#
loop_
_entity.id
_entity.type
_entity.pdbx_description
1 polymer ?
#
loop_
_entity_poly.entity_id
_entity_poly.type
_entity_poly.pdbx_seq_one_letter_code
_entity_poly.pdbx_strand_id
1 'polypeptide(L)'
;MNRIALAATATLALTLSLAACKKDAAPPPEAVVTSAETEAATEAPAPQTAEEWIKANYQDAVTSDLGKLQYATAEADLDGDGTPEVLAYLGGPMFCGTGGCNLVVLKRDGDGFRKMGETSVVQLPVGVLATRTRGWRDIGVAVSGGGMAEGIARLRFNGKAYPQNASDEVSAETASVGKTLITDEALKPLD
;
A
#
# COMPACT_ATOMS: atom_id res chain seq x y z
N MET A 1 10.88 -5.44 49.64
CA MET A 1 12.26 -5.19 50.11
C MET A 1 13.04 -6.51 50.07
N ASN A 2 14.16 -6.56 49.33
CA ASN A 2 15.36 -7.43 49.44
C ASN A 2 16.14 -7.19 48.13
N ARG A 3 17.15 -6.33 47.99
CA ARG A 3 18.49 -6.16 48.60
C ARG A 3 19.50 -7.31 48.33
N ILE A 4 20.60 -6.90 47.66
CA ILE A 4 21.99 -7.42 47.64
C ILE A 4 22.27 -8.42 46.51
N ALA A 5 22.92 -8.08 45.38
CA ALA A 5 24.29 -7.58 45.10
C ALA A 5 25.40 -8.63 45.25
N LEU A 6 26.11 -8.96 44.15
CA LEU A 6 27.58 -8.83 44.03
C LEU A 6 28.10 -9.22 42.63
N ALA A 7 29.10 -8.49 42.18
CA ALA A 7 29.85 -8.62 40.94
C ALA A 7 31.01 -9.62 41.05
N ALA A 8 31.50 -10.13 39.91
CA ALA A 8 32.91 -10.48 39.73
C ALA A 8 33.27 -10.59 38.24
N THR A 9 34.17 -9.72 37.81
CA THR A 9 34.91 -9.73 36.55
C THR A 9 36.03 -10.76 36.57
N ALA A 10 36.31 -11.41 35.44
CA ALA A 10 37.60 -12.06 35.19
C ALA A 10 37.89 -12.12 33.67
N THR A 11 38.63 -11.13 33.19
CA THR A 11 39.35 -11.16 31.91
C THR A 11 40.53 -12.12 32.02
N LEU A 12 40.68 -13.03 31.05
CA LEU A 12 41.93 -13.75 30.83
C LEU A 12 42.25 -13.74 29.33
N ALA A 13 43.26 -12.94 28.98
CA ALA A 13 43.91 -12.99 27.68
C ALA A 13 45.04 -14.02 27.74
N LEU A 14 45.17 -14.86 26.70
CA LEU A 14 46.42 -15.59 26.44
C LEU A 14 46.62 -15.74 24.93
N THR A 15 47.64 -15.05 24.46
CA THR A 15 48.21 -15.08 23.10
C THR A 15 49.12 -16.29 22.92
N LEU A 16 49.16 -16.90 21.74
CA LEU A 16 50.39 -17.52 21.23
C LEU A 16 50.40 -17.59 19.69
N SER A 17 51.38 -16.90 19.10
CA SER A 17 51.74 -16.93 17.69
C SER A 17 52.83 -17.96 17.44
N LEU A 18 52.74 -18.71 16.33
CA LEU A 18 53.91 -19.26 15.63
C LEU A 18 53.74 -19.11 14.12
N ALA A 19 54.76 -18.53 13.49
CA ALA A 19 54.94 -18.37 12.06
C ALA A 19 55.92 -19.42 11.52
N ALA A 20 55.75 -19.88 10.27
CA ALA A 20 56.84 -20.34 9.41
C ALA A 20 56.39 -20.41 7.92
N CYS A 21 57.21 -19.79 7.05
CA CYS A 21 56.99 -19.56 5.62
C CYS A 21 57.36 -20.76 4.72
N LYS A 22 56.78 -20.80 3.50
CA LYS A 22 57.48 -21.31 2.31
C LYS A 22 57.23 -20.38 1.13
N LYS A 23 58.33 -19.88 0.57
CA LYS A 23 58.47 -18.96 -0.56
C LYS A 23 58.82 -19.82 -1.76
N ASP A 24 58.00 -19.79 -2.81
CA ASP A 24 58.35 -20.32 -4.12
C ASP A 24 57.90 -19.35 -5.21
N ALA A 25 58.77 -19.22 -6.22
CA ALA A 25 58.82 -18.15 -7.20
C ALA A 25 57.80 -18.30 -8.34
N ALA A 26 57.45 -17.17 -8.94
CA ALA A 26 56.54 -17.05 -10.07
C ALA A 26 57.17 -17.44 -11.43
N PRO A 27 56.39 -17.99 -12.37
CA PRO A 27 56.59 -17.86 -13.81
C PRO A 27 55.65 -16.81 -14.46
N PRO A 28 55.93 -16.36 -15.70
CA PRO A 28 55.41 -15.12 -16.30
C PRO A 28 53.97 -15.21 -16.84
N PRO A 29 53.34 -14.07 -17.21
CA PRO A 29 51.91 -14.01 -17.51
C PRO A 29 51.61 -14.50 -18.92
N GLU A 30 50.87 -15.59 -19.02
CA GLU A 30 50.17 -15.94 -20.25
C GLU A 30 48.86 -15.16 -20.31
N ALA A 31 48.67 -14.49 -21.43
CA ALA A 31 47.49 -13.70 -21.74
C ALA A 31 46.23 -14.57 -21.72
N VAL A 32 45.37 -14.35 -20.73
CA VAL A 32 43.96 -14.69 -20.80
C VAL A 32 43.18 -13.38 -20.96
N VAL A 33 42.91 -13.05 -22.22
CA VAL A 33 41.76 -12.25 -22.61
C VAL A 33 40.53 -12.94 -22.03
N THR A 34 40.06 -12.48 -20.87
CA THR A 34 38.71 -12.78 -20.43
C THR A 34 37.83 -11.62 -20.84
N SER A 35 36.94 -11.98 -21.75
CA SER A 35 35.90 -11.18 -22.36
C SER A 35 35.17 -10.33 -21.33
N ALA A 36 34.84 -9.11 -21.74
CA ALA A 36 33.80 -8.33 -21.13
C ALA A 36 32.50 -9.15 -21.07
N GLU A 37 32.19 -9.72 -19.91
CA GLU A 37 30.81 -9.95 -19.53
C GLU A 37 30.25 -8.59 -19.14
N THR A 38 29.67 -7.92 -20.13
CA THR A 38 28.55 -7.04 -19.87
C THR A 38 27.52 -7.89 -19.15
N GLU A 39 27.50 -7.83 -17.82
CA GLU A 39 26.32 -8.15 -17.03
C GLU A 39 25.21 -7.22 -17.55
N ALA A 40 24.45 -7.72 -18.50
CA ALA A 40 23.12 -7.23 -18.75
C ALA A 40 22.36 -7.50 -17.45
N ALA A 41 22.35 -6.49 -16.57
CA ALA A 41 21.38 -6.40 -15.50
C ALA A 41 20.02 -6.50 -16.18
N THR A 42 19.41 -7.69 -16.11
CA THR A 42 17.99 -7.86 -16.37
C THR A 42 17.30 -7.05 -15.28
N GLU A 43 17.03 -5.79 -15.58
CA GLU A 43 16.28 -4.89 -14.72
C GLU A 43 14.95 -5.58 -14.43
N ALA A 44 14.72 -5.94 -13.17
CA ALA A 44 13.44 -6.49 -12.74
C ALA A 44 12.34 -5.50 -13.17
N PRO A 45 11.20 -5.96 -13.70
CA PRO A 45 10.16 -5.07 -14.15
C PRO A 45 9.75 -4.13 -13.02
N ALA A 46 9.51 -2.85 -13.36
CA ALA A 46 9.04 -1.90 -12.37
C ALA A 46 7.72 -2.38 -11.74
N PRO A 47 7.49 -2.14 -10.44
CA PRO A 47 6.23 -2.48 -9.80
C PRO A 47 5.05 -1.84 -10.53
N GLN A 48 3.95 -2.57 -10.63
CA GLN A 48 2.71 -2.09 -11.24
C GLN A 48 2.23 -0.81 -10.54
N THR A 49 1.77 0.14 -11.35
CA THR A 49 1.13 1.38 -10.87
C THR A 49 -0.36 1.16 -10.59
N ALA A 50 -0.96 2.04 -9.79
CA ALA A 50 -2.40 1.98 -9.53
C ALA A 50 -3.20 2.17 -10.83
N GLU A 51 -2.76 3.05 -11.71
CA GLU A 51 -3.34 3.30 -13.03
C GLU A 51 -3.34 2.05 -13.90
N GLU A 52 -2.21 1.36 -13.99
CA GLU A 52 -2.11 0.10 -14.75
C GLU A 52 -3.02 -0.97 -14.17
N TRP A 53 -3.10 -1.05 -12.83
CA TRP A 53 -4.02 -1.96 -12.17
C TRP A 53 -5.49 -1.63 -12.49
N ILE A 54 -5.89 -0.35 -12.42
CA ILE A 54 -7.25 0.10 -12.74
C ILE A 54 -7.57 -0.22 -14.21
N LYS A 55 -6.68 0.12 -15.15
CA LYS A 55 -6.87 -0.20 -16.58
C LYS A 55 -7.03 -1.70 -16.81
N ALA A 56 -6.20 -2.51 -16.18
CA ALA A 56 -6.24 -3.96 -16.36
C ALA A 56 -7.53 -4.60 -15.80
N ASN A 57 -8.08 -4.06 -14.71
CA ASN A 57 -9.24 -4.62 -14.00
C ASN A 57 -10.59 -4.03 -14.44
N TYR A 58 -10.61 -2.88 -15.11
CA TYR A 58 -11.83 -2.20 -15.55
C TYR A 58 -11.78 -1.82 -17.04
N GLN A 59 -11.33 -2.74 -17.89
CA GLN A 59 -11.12 -2.49 -19.33
C GLN A 59 -12.38 -1.96 -20.05
N ASP A 60 -13.56 -2.50 -19.72
CA ASP A 60 -14.83 -2.03 -20.29
C ASP A 60 -15.12 -0.57 -19.92
N ALA A 61 -14.66 -0.13 -18.75
CA ALA A 61 -14.79 1.23 -18.24
C ALA A 61 -13.81 2.23 -18.87
N VAL A 62 -12.82 1.72 -19.59
CA VAL A 62 -11.84 2.52 -20.32
C VAL A 62 -12.19 2.54 -21.82
N THR A 63 -12.69 1.44 -22.36
CA THR A 63 -12.75 1.22 -23.82
C THR A 63 -14.13 1.40 -24.45
N SER A 64 -15.22 1.42 -23.68
CA SER A 64 -16.58 1.58 -24.21
C SER A 64 -17.01 3.06 -24.34
N ASP A 65 -18.18 3.35 -24.91
CA ASP A 65 -18.77 4.71 -24.89
C ASP A 65 -19.24 5.11 -23.47
N LEU A 66 -19.34 4.14 -22.54
CA LEU A 66 -19.42 4.37 -21.10
C LEU A 66 -18.03 4.64 -20.47
N GLY A 67 -16.99 4.64 -21.31
CA GLY A 67 -15.57 4.70 -21.02
C GLY A 67 -15.07 6.08 -20.61
N LYS A 68 -15.71 6.62 -19.56
CA LYS A 68 -15.33 7.88 -18.92
C LYS A 68 -14.87 7.60 -17.50
N LEU A 69 -14.07 6.54 -17.31
CA LEU A 69 -13.46 6.28 -16.02
C LEU A 69 -12.58 7.48 -15.68
N GLN A 70 -12.87 8.09 -14.55
CA GLN A 70 -12.02 9.08 -13.93
C GLN A 70 -11.59 8.53 -12.57
N TYR A 71 -10.50 9.02 -12.02
CA TYR A 71 -10.04 8.54 -10.73
C TYR A 71 -9.27 9.61 -9.97
N ALA A 72 -9.13 9.37 -8.67
CA ALA A 72 -8.14 10.00 -7.82
C ALA A 72 -7.51 8.91 -6.95
N THR A 73 -6.21 9.01 -6.70
CA THR A 73 -5.50 8.10 -5.80
C THR A 73 -4.90 8.84 -4.61
N ALA A 74 -4.79 8.13 -3.50
CA ALA A 74 -3.97 8.54 -2.37
C ALA A 74 -3.34 7.30 -1.73
N GLU A 75 -2.23 7.50 -1.02
CA GLU A 75 -1.55 6.42 -0.31
C GLU A 75 -1.62 6.63 1.21
N ALA A 76 -1.84 5.55 1.94
CA ALA A 76 -1.73 5.52 3.40
C ALA A 76 -1.33 4.13 3.87
N ASP A 77 -0.47 4.06 4.88
CA ASP A 77 -0.17 2.82 5.59
C ASP A 77 -1.37 2.45 6.48
N LEU A 78 -2.26 1.60 5.94
CA LEU A 78 -3.49 1.22 6.61
C LEU A 78 -3.23 0.08 7.58
N ASP A 79 -2.36 -0.88 7.27
CA ASP A 79 -2.13 -2.03 8.14
C ASP A 79 -0.94 -1.90 9.10
N GLY A 80 -0.11 -0.88 8.93
CA GLY A 80 1.03 -0.59 9.80
C GLY A 80 2.30 -1.36 9.46
N ASP A 81 2.39 -1.99 8.29
CA ASP A 81 3.59 -2.72 7.87
C ASP A 81 4.69 -1.82 7.28
N GLY A 82 4.43 -0.53 7.13
CA GLY A 82 5.35 0.46 6.58
C GLY A 82 5.30 0.60 5.06
N THR A 83 4.53 -0.25 4.37
CA THR A 83 4.24 -0.14 2.93
C THR A 83 2.85 0.45 2.73
N PRO A 84 2.71 1.65 2.14
CA PRO A 84 1.40 2.24 1.94
C PRO A 84 0.50 1.42 1.02
N GLU A 85 -0.76 1.27 1.43
CA GLU A 85 -1.85 0.89 0.56
C GLU A 85 -2.30 2.07 -0.30
N VAL A 86 -2.82 1.75 -1.49
CA VAL A 86 -3.42 2.73 -2.38
C VAL A 86 -4.94 2.73 -2.18
N LEU A 87 -5.49 3.92 -1.97
CA LEU A 87 -6.92 4.19 -2.07
C LEU A 87 -7.17 4.80 -3.46
N ALA A 88 -8.00 4.15 -4.27
CA ALA A 88 -8.38 4.61 -5.59
C ALA A 88 -9.88 4.89 -5.63
N TYR A 89 -10.25 6.17 -5.70
CA TYR A 89 -11.63 6.59 -5.90
C TYR A 89 -11.93 6.56 -7.41
N LEU A 90 -12.90 5.75 -7.82
CA LEU A 90 -13.26 5.53 -9.22
C LEU A 90 -14.54 6.28 -9.53
N GLY A 91 -14.44 7.25 -10.44
CA GLY A 91 -15.54 8.03 -10.98
C GLY A 91 -15.90 7.62 -12.40
N GLY A 92 -17.07 8.10 -12.85
CA GLY A 92 -17.60 7.84 -14.18
C GLY A 92 -18.93 7.07 -14.14
N PRO A 93 -19.63 6.96 -15.29
CA PRO A 93 -20.99 6.44 -15.35
C PRO A 93 -21.17 5.01 -14.82
N MET A 94 -20.12 4.18 -14.87
CA MET A 94 -20.19 2.80 -14.38
C MET A 94 -19.93 2.66 -12.87
N PHE A 95 -19.31 3.67 -12.24
CA PHE A 95 -18.95 3.62 -10.83
C PHE A 95 -19.82 4.53 -9.96
N CYS A 96 -20.43 5.56 -10.56
CA CYS A 96 -21.16 6.58 -9.83
C CYS A 96 -22.69 6.44 -9.98
N GLY A 97 -23.38 6.60 -8.86
CA GLY A 97 -24.82 6.86 -8.80
C GLY A 97 -25.11 8.12 -7.99
N THR A 98 -26.37 8.29 -7.58
CA THR A 98 -26.76 9.43 -6.72
C THR A 98 -26.15 9.33 -5.32
N GLY A 99 -25.73 8.14 -4.91
CA GLY A 99 -25.12 7.86 -3.61
C GLY A 99 -23.62 8.13 -3.52
N GLY A 100 -22.98 8.52 -4.62
CA GLY A 100 -21.53 8.61 -4.74
C GLY A 100 -20.96 7.53 -5.66
N CYS A 101 -19.66 7.33 -5.61
CA CYS A 101 -18.94 6.41 -6.49
C CYS A 101 -18.24 5.28 -5.73
N ASN A 102 -17.37 4.52 -6.40
CA ASN A 102 -16.65 3.41 -5.79
C ASN A 102 -15.29 3.87 -5.24
N LEU A 103 -14.90 3.31 -4.10
CA LEU A 103 -13.55 3.38 -3.54
C LEU A 103 -12.92 1.99 -3.51
N VAL A 104 -11.78 1.83 -4.15
CA VAL A 104 -10.99 0.59 -4.15
C VAL A 104 -9.80 0.76 -3.21
N VAL A 105 -9.52 -0.24 -2.38
CA VAL A 105 -8.30 -0.30 -1.56
C VAL A 105 -7.39 -1.40 -2.10
N LEU A 106 -6.14 -1.07 -2.36
CA LEU A 106 -5.14 -1.96 -2.95
C LEU A 106 -3.93 -2.10 -2.03
N LYS A 107 -3.50 -3.33 -1.77
CA LYS A 107 -2.26 -3.65 -1.05
C LYS A 107 -1.22 -4.18 -2.03
N ARG A 108 0.03 -3.71 -1.91
CA ARG A 108 1.16 -4.27 -2.68
C ARG A 108 1.30 -5.77 -2.39
N ASP A 109 1.48 -6.56 -3.45
CA ASP A 109 1.70 -8.00 -3.39
C ASP A 109 2.68 -8.39 -4.50
N GLY A 110 3.97 -8.48 -4.14
CA GLY A 110 5.07 -8.54 -5.10
C GLY A 110 5.12 -7.31 -5.99
N ASP A 111 5.20 -7.53 -7.31
CA ASP A 111 5.20 -6.46 -8.31
C ASP A 111 3.79 -5.96 -8.67
N GLY A 112 2.74 -6.48 -8.02
CA GLY A 112 1.35 -6.13 -8.33
C GLY A 112 0.56 -5.67 -7.10
N PHE A 113 -0.77 -5.72 -7.23
CA PHE A 113 -1.69 -5.41 -6.13
C PHE A 113 -2.71 -6.51 -5.90
N ARG A 114 -3.01 -6.71 -4.62
CA ARG A 114 -4.19 -7.44 -4.14
C ARG A 114 -5.27 -6.45 -3.71
N LYS A 115 -6.49 -6.64 -4.22
CA LYS A 115 -7.65 -5.83 -3.83
C LYS A 115 -8.09 -6.17 -2.40
N MET A 116 -8.06 -5.16 -1.54
CA MET A 116 -8.46 -5.22 -0.13
C MET A 116 -9.89 -4.73 0.10
N GLY A 117 -10.62 -4.38 -0.96
CA GLY A 117 -12.02 -3.97 -0.88
C GLY A 117 -12.39 -3.08 -2.05
N GLU A 118 -13.68 -3.07 -2.37
CA GLU A 118 -14.30 -2.11 -3.29
C GLU A 118 -15.63 -1.71 -2.68
N THR A 119 -15.69 -0.47 -2.19
CA THR A 119 -16.82 0.08 -1.45
C THR A 119 -17.59 1.04 -2.36
N SER A 120 -18.87 0.77 -2.55
CA SER A 120 -19.81 1.66 -3.26
C SER A 120 -20.43 2.71 -2.32
N VAL A 121 -21.13 3.68 -2.90
CA VAL A 121 -21.84 4.75 -2.16
C VAL A 121 -20.88 5.63 -1.36
N VAL A 122 -19.67 5.83 -1.89
CA VAL A 122 -18.67 6.69 -1.27
C VAL A 122 -18.79 8.09 -1.84
N GLN A 123 -19.03 9.08 -0.98
CA GLN A 123 -18.89 10.49 -1.32
C GLN A 123 -17.52 11.00 -0.88
N LEU A 124 -16.95 11.90 -1.67
CA LEU A 124 -15.77 12.65 -1.29
C LEU A 124 -16.11 13.66 -0.17
N PRO A 125 -15.18 13.98 0.74
CA PRO A 125 -13.79 13.48 0.78
C PRO A 125 -13.66 12.06 1.33
N VAL A 126 -12.56 11.39 0.96
CA VAL A 126 -12.10 10.15 1.61
C VAL A 126 -10.97 10.48 2.56
N GLY A 127 -11.04 9.98 3.79
CA GLY A 127 -10.02 10.18 4.81
C GLY A 127 -9.68 8.92 5.58
N VAL A 128 -8.61 9.01 6.38
CA VAL A 128 -8.17 7.94 7.28
C VAL A 128 -8.36 8.37 8.73
N LEU A 129 -8.96 7.49 9.52
CA LEU A 129 -9.23 7.72 10.94
C LEU A 129 -8.03 7.30 11.79
N ALA A 130 -7.98 7.79 13.03
CA ALA A 130 -6.97 7.35 14.00
C ALA A 130 -7.25 5.95 14.56
N THR A 131 -8.51 5.51 14.49
CA THR A 131 -8.94 4.19 14.96
C THR A 131 -8.48 3.09 14.03
N ARG A 132 -8.32 1.89 14.59
CA ARG A 132 -8.03 0.67 13.85
C ARG A 132 -9.05 -0.41 14.19
N THR A 133 -9.39 -1.24 13.21
CA THR A 133 -10.17 -2.47 13.38
C THR A 133 -9.38 -3.63 12.80
N ARG A 134 -9.16 -4.68 13.60
CA ARG A 134 -8.40 -5.88 13.20
C ARG A 134 -7.01 -5.56 12.62
N GLY A 135 -6.33 -4.58 13.22
CA GLY A 135 -4.98 -4.16 12.82
C GLY A 135 -4.95 -3.07 11.73
N TRP A 136 -6.03 -2.88 10.99
CA TRP A 136 -6.10 -1.93 9.88
C TRP A 136 -6.73 -0.61 10.29
N ARG A 137 -6.26 0.54 9.77
CA ARG A 137 -6.85 1.87 9.98
C ARG A 137 -8.25 1.92 9.40
N ASP A 138 -9.19 2.49 10.14
CA ASP A 138 -10.53 2.67 9.58
C ASP A 138 -10.53 3.83 8.58
N ILE A 139 -11.33 3.70 7.52
CA ILE A 139 -11.50 4.74 6.50
C ILE A 139 -12.76 5.52 6.81
N GLY A 140 -12.67 6.84 6.83
CA GLY A 140 -13.81 7.73 6.97
C GLY A 140 -14.25 8.25 5.61
N VAL A 141 -15.54 8.10 5.29
CA VAL A 141 -16.11 8.63 4.04
C VAL A 141 -17.44 9.31 4.31
N ALA A 142 -17.77 10.31 3.50
CA ALA A 142 -19.12 10.85 3.50
C ALA A 142 -20.07 9.89 2.78
N VAL A 143 -21.33 9.86 3.22
CA VAL A 143 -22.42 9.16 2.54
C VAL A 143 -23.65 10.06 2.50
N SER A 144 -24.34 10.07 1.37
CA SER A 144 -25.57 10.84 1.12
C SER A 144 -26.25 10.33 -0.14
N GLY A 145 -27.44 10.83 -0.47
CA GLY A 145 -28.15 10.47 -1.70
C GLY A 145 -28.88 9.12 -1.62
N GLY A 146 -29.46 8.65 -2.73
CA GLY A 146 -30.19 7.35 -2.73
C GLY A 146 -31.37 7.22 -1.75
N GLY A 147 -31.83 8.32 -1.15
CA GLY A 147 -32.89 8.33 -0.14
C GLY A 147 -32.41 8.14 1.31
N MET A 148 -31.11 8.04 1.56
CA MET A 148 -30.55 7.98 2.92
C MET A 148 -30.29 9.37 3.51
N ALA A 149 -30.25 9.45 4.84
CA ALA A 149 -29.76 10.63 5.53
C ALA A 149 -28.24 10.79 5.34
N GLU A 150 -27.78 12.04 5.27
CA GLU A 150 -26.36 12.34 5.19
C GLU A 150 -25.63 11.92 6.47
N GLY A 151 -24.39 11.47 6.34
CA GLY A 151 -23.57 11.10 7.48
C GLY A 151 -22.15 10.73 7.11
N ILE A 152 -21.39 10.29 8.12
CA ILE A 152 -20.05 9.73 7.93
C ILE A 152 -20.11 8.22 8.15
N ALA A 153 -19.66 7.47 7.15
CA ALA A 153 -19.43 6.04 7.28
C ALA A 153 -18.00 5.77 7.77
N ARG A 154 -17.88 4.83 8.69
CA ARG A 154 -16.60 4.33 9.21
C ARG A 154 -16.39 2.93 8.63
N LEU A 155 -15.64 2.85 7.53
CA LEU A 155 -15.35 1.59 6.87
C LEU A 155 -14.32 0.81 7.70
N ARG A 156 -14.78 -0.29 8.30
CA ARG A 156 -13.98 -1.12 9.20
C ARG A 156 -13.50 -2.37 8.48
N PHE A 157 -12.22 -2.66 8.59
CA PHE A 157 -11.68 -3.88 7.99
C PHE A 157 -12.23 -5.12 8.69
N ASN A 158 -12.78 -6.06 7.92
CA ASN A 158 -13.39 -7.28 8.47
C ASN A 158 -12.40 -8.44 8.64
N GLY A 159 -11.10 -8.22 8.46
CA GLY A 159 -10.06 -9.25 8.51
C GLY A 159 -9.74 -9.86 7.14
N LYS A 160 -10.54 -9.56 6.12
CA LYS A 160 -10.30 -9.94 4.73
C LYS A 160 -10.35 -8.73 3.79
N ALA A 161 -11.36 -7.88 3.96
CA ALA A 161 -11.58 -6.71 3.12
C ALA A 161 -12.29 -5.57 3.87
N TYR A 162 -12.25 -4.37 3.29
CA TYR A 162 -13.18 -3.29 3.59
C TYR A 162 -14.59 -3.62 3.05
N PRO A 163 -15.65 -3.03 3.65
CA PRO A 163 -17.05 -3.30 3.30
C PRO A 163 -17.38 -2.94 1.85
N GLN A 164 -18.40 -3.59 1.28
CA GLN A 164 -18.79 -3.38 -0.12
C GLN A 164 -19.71 -2.16 -0.33
N ASN A 165 -20.34 -1.66 0.72
CA ASN A 165 -21.25 -0.53 0.67
C ASN A 165 -21.03 0.35 1.90
N ALA A 166 -20.79 1.64 1.68
CA ALA A 166 -20.57 2.59 2.77
C ALA A 166 -21.85 2.89 3.56
N SER A 167 -23.05 2.75 2.97
CA SER A 167 -24.30 3.06 3.67
C SER A 167 -24.62 2.12 4.83
N ASP A 168 -24.04 0.92 4.82
CA ASP A 168 -24.15 -0.06 5.92
C ASP A 168 -23.23 0.26 7.10
N GLU A 169 -22.36 1.27 6.96
CA GLU A 169 -21.26 1.57 7.88
C GLU A 169 -21.38 2.97 8.51
N VAL A 170 -22.54 3.60 8.39
CA VAL A 170 -22.83 4.90 9.02
C VAL A 170 -22.59 4.82 10.52
N SER A 171 -21.83 5.78 11.03
CA SER A 171 -21.44 5.83 12.44
C SER A 171 -21.84 7.16 13.06
N ALA A 172 -22.77 7.13 14.00
CA ALA A 172 -23.20 8.32 14.76
C ALA A 172 -22.06 8.96 15.58
N GLU A 173 -21.06 8.15 15.95
CA GLU A 173 -19.90 8.59 16.75
C GLU A 173 -18.78 9.20 15.88
N THR A 174 -18.83 9.03 14.56
CA THR A 174 -17.79 9.53 13.66
C THR A 174 -18.19 10.89 13.13
N ALA A 175 -17.62 11.96 13.69
CA ALA A 175 -17.97 13.33 13.32
C ALA A 175 -17.27 13.85 12.04
N SER A 176 -16.20 13.20 11.58
CA SER A 176 -15.45 13.63 10.37
C SER A 176 -14.72 12.45 9.72
N VAL A 177 -14.23 12.65 8.50
CA VAL A 177 -13.43 11.65 7.77
C VAL A 177 -12.00 11.47 8.31
N GLY A 178 -11.61 12.22 9.34
CA GLY A 178 -10.25 12.20 9.89
C GLY A 178 -9.26 12.97 9.02
N LYS A 179 -8.06 12.41 8.81
CA LYS A 179 -7.08 13.01 7.90
C LYS A 179 -7.54 12.77 6.47
N THR A 180 -7.97 13.82 5.79
CA THR A 180 -8.33 13.77 4.36
C THR A 180 -7.16 13.29 3.51
N LEU A 181 -7.44 12.35 2.62
CA LEU A 181 -6.50 11.77 1.67
C LEU A 181 -6.88 12.10 0.23
N ILE A 182 -8.18 12.01 -0.10
CA ILE A 182 -8.74 12.39 -1.40
C ILE A 182 -9.79 13.46 -1.16
N THR A 183 -9.58 14.63 -1.76
CA THR A 183 -10.48 15.80 -1.69
C THR A 183 -11.61 15.68 -2.70
N ASP A 184 -12.57 16.61 -2.68
CA ASP A 184 -13.66 16.75 -3.65
C ASP A 184 -13.23 17.45 -4.96
N GLU A 185 -11.93 17.44 -5.25
CA GLU A 185 -11.37 17.98 -6.48
C GLU A 185 -11.73 17.15 -7.71
N ALA A 186 -11.55 17.76 -8.89
CA ALA A 186 -11.83 17.12 -10.15
C ALA A 186 -11.00 15.85 -10.35
N LEU A 187 -11.67 14.76 -10.71
CA LEU A 187 -11.03 13.48 -10.96
C LEU A 187 -10.27 13.48 -12.29
N LYS A 188 -9.12 12.80 -12.30
CA LYS A 188 -8.27 12.63 -13.48
C LYS A 188 -8.91 11.61 -14.44
N PRO A 189 -9.11 11.93 -15.73
CA PRO A 189 -9.51 10.95 -16.73
C PRO A 189 -8.48 9.81 -16.84
N LEU A 190 -8.96 8.59 -17.06
CA LEU A 190 -8.12 7.44 -17.38
C LEU A 190 -8.35 7.06 -18.85
N ASP A 191 -7.48 7.58 -19.71
CA ASP A 191 -7.45 7.29 -21.14
C ASP A 191 -6.56 6.07 -21.47
#